data_AF-A0A7W0S1R3-F1
#
_entry.id   AF-A0A7W0S1R3-F1
#
_cell.length_a   1.000
_cell.length_b   1.000
_cell.length_c   1.000
_cell.angle_alpha   90.00
_cell.angle_beta   90.00
_cell.angle_gamma   90.00
#
_symmetry.space_group_name_H-M   'P 1'
#
loop_
_entity.id
_entity.type
_entity.pdbx_description
1 polymer ?
#
loop_
_entity_poly.entity_id
_entity_poly.type
_entity_poly.pdbx_seq_one_letter_code
_entity_poly.pdbx_strand_id
1 'polypeptide(L)' 'MLVRILIWSLYDSKTTIEELRDSLAELQPPSAWLWNEGSERFGVVVFDDELPEAVARARELIGTDPQVADEFDVLDL' A
#
# COMPACT_ATOMS: atom_id res chain seq x y z
N MET A 1 -9.63 -15.28 6.18
CA MET A 1 -9.04 -14.42 5.13
C MET A 1 -8.42 -13.25 5.84
N LEU A 2 -7.13 -13.02 5.64
CA LEU A 2 -6.42 -11.91 6.26
C LEU A 2 -6.52 -10.67 5.36
N VAL A 3 -6.68 -9.51 6.00
CA VAL A 3 -6.55 -8.19 5.35
C VAL A 3 -5.42 -7.44 5.99
N ARG A 4 -4.56 -6.84 5.17
CA ARG A 4 -3.50 -5.93 5.61
C ARG A 4 -3.71 -4.54 5.06
N ILE A 5 -3.52 -3.53 5.91
CA ILE A 5 -3.57 -2.12 5.51
C ILE A 5 -2.22 -1.49 5.82
N LEU A 6 -1.53 -1.03 4.77
CA LEU A 6 -0.28 -0.30 4.90
C LEU A 6 -0.45 1.12 4.37
N ILE A 7 -0.10 2.13 5.15
CA ILE A 7 -0.19 3.55 4.77
C ILE A 7 1.16 4.25 4.95
N TRP A 8 1.58 4.97 3.90
CA TRP A 8 2.75 5.83 3.85
C TRP A 8 2.35 7.30 3.69
N SER A 9 3.08 8.20 4.37
CA SER A 9 3.15 9.62 3.99
C SER A 9 4.14 9.79 2.84
N LEU A 10 3.76 10.49 1.77
CA LEU A 10 4.67 10.88 0.70
C LEU A 10 5.36 12.24 0.95
N TYR A 11 4.96 12.99 1.98
CA TYR A 11 5.49 14.34 2.25
C TYR A 11 7.03 14.40 2.37
N ASP A 12 7.63 13.41 3.02
CA ASP A 12 9.09 13.28 3.20
C ASP A 12 9.67 12.11 2.37
N SER A 13 8.94 11.63 1.37
CA SER A 13 9.32 10.48 0.55
C SER A 13 10.33 10.84 -0.54
N LYS A 14 11.08 9.84 -1.00
CA LYS A 14 12.00 9.98 -2.14
C LYS A 14 11.30 9.82 -3.50
N THR A 15 9.99 9.57 -3.52
CA THR A 15 9.21 9.29 -4.73
C THR A 15 7.92 10.10 -4.80
N THR A 16 7.36 10.24 -6.00
CA THR A 16 6.06 10.89 -6.24
C THR A 16 4.95 9.88 -6.54
N ILE A 17 3.69 10.33 -6.52
CA ILE A 17 2.55 9.47 -6.87
C ILE A 17 2.59 9.03 -8.34
N GLU A 18 3.09 9.86 -9.25
CA GLU A 18 3.27 9.51 -10.66
C GLU A 18 4.28 8.38 -10.82
N GLU A 19 5.44 8.48 -10.18
CA GLU A 19 6.47 7.43 -10.21
C GLU A 19 5.95 6.10 -9.65
N LEU A 20 5.15 6.15 -8.57
CA LEU A 20 4.52 4.95 -8.01
C LEU A 20 3.51 4.34 -9.00
N ARG A 21 2.68 5.14 -9.66
CA ARG A 21 1.71 4.65 -10.66
C ARG A 21 2.39 3.99 -11.86
N ASP A 22 3.51 4.56 -12.31
CA ASP A 22 4.26 4.02 -13.45
C ASP A 22 5.06 2.76 -13.09
N SER A 23 5.44 2.61 -11.81
CA SER A 23 6.34 1.54 -11.35
C SER A 23 5.65 0.34 -10.72
N LEU A 24 4.44 0.51 -10.17
CA LEU A 24 3.76 -0.54 -9.41
C LEU A 24 2.82 -1.35 -10.28
N ALA A 25 2.87 -2.67 -10.12
CA ALA A 25 1.94 -3.57 -10.78
C ALA A 25 0.52 -3.43 -10.21
N GLU A 26 -0.47 -3.75 -11.04
CA GLU A 26 -1.85 -3.89 -10.60
C GLU A 26 -1.98 -5.04 -9.59
N LEU A 27 -2.88 -4.87 -8.63
CA LEU A 27 -3.22 -5.89 -7.65
C LEU A 27 -4.50 -6.61 -8.08
N GLN A 28 -4.58 -7.90 -7.80
CA GLN A 28 -5.81 -8.64 -8.06
C GLN A 28 -6.89 -8.22 -7.05
N PRO A 29 -8.12 -7.90 -7.52
CA PRO A 29 -9.23 -7.63 -6.61
C PRO A 29 -9.47 -8.82 -5.67
N PRO A 30 -9.81 -8.56 -4.39
CA PRO A 30 -10.20 -7.27 -3.83
C PRO A 30 -9.06 -6.38 -3.30
N SER A 31 -7.79 -6.74 -3.52
CA SER A 31 -6.64 -5.91 -3.13
C SER A 31 -6.54 -4.65 -4.00
N ALA A 32 -6.08 -3.53 -3.42
CA ALA A 32 -6.03 -2.25 -4.11
C ALA A 32 -4.98 -1.28 -3.55
N TRP A 33 -4.41 -0.47 -4.43
CA TRP A 33 -3.64 0.71 -4.07
C TRP A 33 -4.57 1.87 -3.69
N LEU A 34 -4.15 2.69 -2.73
CA LEU A 34 -4.89 3.81 -2.17
C LEU A 34 -4.08 5.09 -2.36
N TRP A 35 -4.74 6.16 -2.80
CA TRP A 35 -4.14 7.50 -2.86
C TRP A 35 -5.09 8.52 -2.24
N ASN A 36 -4.54 9.33 -1.34
CA ASN A 36 -5.22 10.47 -0.76
C ASN A 36 -4.41 11.72 -1.04
N GLU A 37 -4.84 12.47 -2.06
CA GLU A 37 -4.20 13.71 -2.49
C GLU A 37 -4.21 14.78 -1.39
N GLY A 38 -5.33 14.95 -0.68
CA GLY A 38 -5.48 16.01 0.33
C GLY A 38 -4.60 15.85 1.58
N SER A 39 -4.04 14.67 1.81
CA SER A 39 -3.11 14.41 2.92
C SER A 39 -1.78 13.82 2.47
N GLU A 40 -1.56 13.76 1.16
CA GLU A 40 -0.38 13.14 0.51
C GLU A 40 -0.05 11.74 1.05
N ARG A 41 -1.08 10.90 1.19
CA ARG A 41 -0.91 9.52 1.68
C ARG A 41 -1.11 8.51 0.57
N PHE A 42 -0.15 7.61 0.47
CA PHE A 42 -0.23 6.43 -0.38
C PHE A 42 -0.42 5.19 0.49
N GLY A 43 -1.13 4.19 0.00
CA GLY A 43 -1.34 2.98 0.77
C GLY A 43 -1.76 1.79 -0.07
N VAL A 44 -1.95 0.68 0.60
CA VAL A 44 -2.45 -0.55 0.01
C VAL A 44 -3.37 -1.27 0.98
N VAL A 45 -4.42 -1.87 0.46
CA VAL A 45 -5.18 -2.93 1.12
C VAL A 45 -4.89 -4.24 0.40
N VAL A 46 -4.46 -5.27 1.14
CA VAL A 46 -4.13 -6.59 0.60
C VAL A 46 -5.05 -7.63 1.24
N PHE A 47 -5.73 -8.42 0.41
CA PHE A 47 -6.56 -9.56 0.81
C PHE A 47 -5.83 -10.86 0.46
N ASP A 48 -4.77 -11.15 1.20
CA ASP A 48 -3.95 -12.33 1.01
C ASP A 48 -3.17 -12.63 2.29
N ASP A 49 -2.79 -13.90 2.48
CA ASP A 49 -1.99 -14.35 3.63
C ASP A 49 -0.52 -13.92 3.49
N GLU A 50 -0.04 -13.68 2.26
CA GLU A 50 1.29 -13.13 1.97
C GLU A 50 1.23 -11.73 1.35
N LEU A 51 2.30 -10.94 1.51
CA LEU A 51 2.38 -9.63 0.85
C LEU A 51 2.88 -9.78 -0.60
N PRO A 52 2.17 -9.22 -1.60
CA PRO A 52 2.63 -9.22 -2.99
C PRO A 52 3.99 -8.52 -3.15
N GLU A 53 4.82 -8.97 -4.09
CA GLU A 53 6.11 -8.34 -4.41
C GLU A 53 5.99 -6.85 -4.75
N ALA A 54 4.85 -6.44 -5.35
CA ALA A 54 4.57 -5.05 -5.65
C ALA A 54 4.54 -4.16 -4.39
N VAL A 55 4.16 -4.72 -3.23
CA VAL A 55 4.18 -4.02 -1.93
C VAL A 55 5.61 -3.81 -1.44
N ALA A 56 6.48 -4.81 -1.60
CA ALA A 56 7.91 -4.66 -1.31
C ALA A 56 8.52 -3.56 -2.21
N ARG A 57 8.16 -3.55 -3.49
CA ARG A 57 8.61 -2.52 -4.44
C ARG A 57 8.16 -1.11 -4.05
N ALA A 58 6.92 -0.96 -3.58
CA ALA A 58 6.43 0.33 -3.08
C ALA A 58 7.24 0.83 -1.88
N ARG A 59 7.54 -0.06 -0.91
CA ARG A 59 8.38 0.28 0.25
C ARG A 59 9.79 0.72 -0.15
N GLU A 60 10.40 0.06 -1.13
CA GLU A 60 11.71 0.46 -1.66
C GLU A 60 11.70 1.86 -2.29
N LEU A 61 10.68 2.15 -3.12
CA LEU A 61 10.54 3.45 -3.79
C LEU A 61 10.29 4.58 -2.80
N ILE A 62 9.43 4.34 -1.81
CA ILE A 62 9.12 5.31 -0.76
C ILE A 62 10.31 5.52 0.17
N GLY A 63 11.06 4.45 0.45
CA GLY A 63 12.31 4.50 1.22
C GLY A 63 12.12 4.62 2.74
N THR A 64 10.88 4.48 3.23
CA THR A 64 10.53 4.49 4.66
C THR A 64 9.54 3.38 4.98
N ASP A 65 9.45 3.06 6.27
CA ASP A 65 8.43 2.13 6.77
C ASP A 65 7.05 2.80 6.80
N PRO A 66 5.97 2.03 6.58
CA PRO A 66 4.62 2.57 6.65
C PRO A 66 4.30 3.07 8.06
N GLN A 67 3.62 4.22 8.16
CA GLN A 67 3.14 4.75 9.45
C GLN A 67 1.97 3.93 10.01
N VAL A 68 1.25 3.19 9.16
CA VAL A 68 0.20 2.26 9.56
C VAL A 68 0.52 0.90 8.95
N ALA A 69 0.55 -0.15 9.77
CA ALA A 69 0.76 -1.52 9.32
C ALA A 69 -0.11 -2.46 10.16
N ASP A 70 -1.39 -2.50 9.81
CA ASP A 70 -2.39 -3.25 10.57
C ASP A 70 -2.83 -4.51 9.82
N GLU A 71 -3.11 -5.57 10.58
CA GLU A 71 -3.60 -6.85 10.08
C GLU A 71 -4.94 -7.20 10.75
N PHE A 72 -5.86 -7.75 9.97
CA PHE A 72 -7.22 -8.05 10.41
C PHE A 72 -7.72 -9.37 9.86
N ASP A 73 -8.43 -10.14 10.67
CA ASP A 73 -9.29 -11.22 10.18
C ASP A 73 -10.57 -10.66 9.57
N VAL A 74 -10.89 -11.07 8.36
CA VAL A 74 -12.16 -10.74 7.72
C VAL A 74 -13.28 -11.61 8.32
N LEU A 75 -14.31 -10.95 8.85
CA LEU A 75 -15.49 -11.60 9.41
C LEU A 75 -16.56 -11.84 8.33
N ASP A 76 -17.29 -12.93 8.47
CA ASP A 76 -18.50 -13.24 7.70
C ASP A 76 -19.72 -12.87 8.57
N LEU A 77 -20.36 -11.73 8.28
CA LEU A 77 -21.45 -11.11 9.07
C LEU A 77 -22.71 -10.88 8.24
#